data_AF-A0A7Z9ZN54-F1
#
_entry.id   AF-A0A7Z9ZN54-F1
#
_cell.length_a   1.000
_cell.length_b   1.000
_cell.length_c   1.000
_cell.angle_alpha   90.00
_cell.angle_beta   90.00
_cell.angle_gamma   90.00
#
_symmetry.space_group_name_H-M   'P 1'
#
loop_
_entity.id
_entity.type
_entity.pdbx_description
1 polymer ?
#
loop_
_entity_poly.entity_id
_entity_poly.type
_entity_poly.pdbx_seq_one_letter_code
_entity_poly.pdbx_strand_id
1 'polypeptide(L)'
;MRGIKLIKKKLFSGVSKIEKLVLLLLGGFFVWGMLGLISVFFMENSESKPEKGGVYKEGVVGDVSNLVLNPLYVYGKRDKSFESDVTSLVFSGLMRFDTNTGKTVDYIATHTLSADKKTYIFRLKEGVRWHDGADLTIDDIFYTFNTVIKSEDFNNDILKQAFKNVEIKKLSDNEISFTIQYPYKYFLTNFTVGILPQHILKDISVMDLEYYKFSQNPIGSGPYKFDSLNEEKKGVFKLSLSAFENSSLFDVYLSKIEFYIYSRRNALSLDVGSLNGVRPFPKVNKNDFTIPDNFTLKEYSLPQYSALFFNMKKAVFDGYSGRQVRLAMQLATNKNDIIKNIVSGVRIDTPLLESDDSDWVNEFDLIKAKGALKDGGYFLPSSKPKTFVPKKSDSLYITFPTTVNVFETNRSEYVVKEGENQEENNQNDFFIIEGKYPVKIAKTKIFIDDEFLREEDKPEMARSWSFPLALKDNFNDGTHEIRVEFWNFDGELEQEDAISVYLKPLAQEEKDVNQKYEIRENKKGEKLQLTLVTSDKPYYYKEVANYLKDDYG
;
A
#
# COMPACT_ATOMS: atom_id res chain seq x y z
N MET A 1 -29.98 63.22 -29.33
CA MET A 1 -29.28 63.08 -30.64
C MET A 1 -28.86 64.39 -31.33
N ARG A 2 -29.41 65.58 -31.00
CA ARG A 2 -28.99 66.86 -31.65
C ARG A 2 -27.60 67.38 -31.20
N GLY A 3 -27.18 67.15 -29.96
CA GLY A 3 -25.87 67.59 -29.45
C GLY A 3 -24.66 66.91 -30.13
N ILE A 4 -24.75 65.61 -30.40
CA ILE A 4 -23.65 64.84 -31.02
C ILE A 4 -23.41 65.26 -32.49
N LYS A 5 -24.46 65.65 -33.22
CA LYS A 5 -24.35 66.17 -34.60
C LYS A 5 -23.68 67.55 -34.67
N LEU A 6 -23.89 68.40 -33.66
CA LEU A 6 -23.27 69.74 -33.58
C LEU A 6 -21.78 69.66 -33.24
N ILE A 7 -21.39 68.73 -32.37
CA ILE A 7 -19.99 68.49 -31.98
C ILE A 7 -19.18 67.96 -33.18
N LYS A 8 -19.71 66.99 -33.95
CA LYS A 8 -19.06 66.48 -35.18
C LYS A 8 -18.85 67.57 -36.25
N LYS A 9 -19.79 68.51 -36.39
CA LYS A 9 -19.75 69.53 -37.46
C LYS A 9 -18.77 70.67 -37.18
N LYS A 10 -18.44 70.96 -35.91
CA LYS A 10 -17.45 71.99 -35.53
C LYS A 10 -16.03 71.46 -35.31
N LEU A 11 -15.86 70.23 -34.81
CA LEU A 11 -14.52 69.65 -34.55
C LEU A 11 -13.75 69.26 -35.82
N PHE A 12 -14.45 69.02 -36.93
CA PHE A 12 -13.85 68.43 -38.14
C PHE A 12 -14.00 69.30 -39.40
N SER A 13 -14.46 70.55 -39.26
CA SER A 13 -14.73 71.45 -40.39
C SER A 13 -13.47 72.11 -40.98
N GLY A 14 -12.31 72.01 -40.30
CA GLY A 14 -11.02 72.56 -40.76
C GLY A 14 -9.90 71.54 -40.92
N VAL A 15 -10.20 70.24 -40.83
CA VAL A 15 -9.21 69.16 -40.71
C VAL A 15 -9.16 68.35 -42.02
N SER A 16 -7.95 68.14 -42.57
CA SER A 16 -7.71 67.42 -43.82
C SER A 16 -8.06 65.92 -43.71
N LYS A 17 -8.17 65.22 -44.86
CA LYS A 17 -8.47 63.77 -44.86
C LYS A 17 -7.39 62.95 -44.14
N ILE A 18 -6.12 63.35 -44.26
CA ILE A 18 -4.98 62.67 -43.64
C ILE A 18 -5.01 62.88 -42.12
N GLU A 19 -5.26 64.10 -41.65
CA GLU A 19 -5.37 64.41 -40.22
C GLU A 19 -6.54 63.68 -39.56
N LYS A 20 -7.67 63.50 -40.27
CA LYS A 20 -8.80 62.67 -39.81
C LYS A 20 -8.40 61.20 -39.63
N LEU A 21 -7.61 60.66 -40.55
CA LEU A 21 -7.11 59.28 -40.47
C LEU A 21 -6.12 59.14 -39.30
N VAL A 22 -5.20 60.08 -39.13
CA VAL A 22 -4.24 60.11 -38.02
C VAL A 22 -4.95 60.21 -36.67
N LEU A 23 -5.97 61.09 -36.54
CA LEU A 23 -6.76 61.21 -35.31
C LEU A 23 -7.57 59.94 -35.00
N LEU A 24 -8.07 59.25 -36.02
CA LEU A 24 -8.75 57.96 -35.83
C LEU A 24 -7.77 56.88 -35.37
N LEU A 25 -6.56 56.81 -35.95
CA LEU A 25 -5.53 55.87 -35.53
C LEU A 25 -5.06 56.16 -34.10
N LEU A 26 -4.77 57.43 -33.77
CA LEU A 26 -4.40 57.85 -32.42
C LEU A 26 -5.51 57.56 -31.41
N GLY A 27 -6.77 57.82 -31.77
CA GLY A 27 -7.93 57.44 -30.96
C GLY A 27 -8.03 55.92 -30.77
N GLY A 28 -7.76 55.14 -31.81
CA GLY A 28 -7.70 53.68 -31.75
C GLY A 28 -6.59 53.17 -30.83
N PHE A 29 -5.37 53.69 -30.96
CA PHE A 29 -4.25 53.37 -30.07
C PHE A 29 -4.53 53.78 -28.62
N PHE A 30 -5.16 54.93 -28.41
CA PHE A 30 -5.56 55.38 -27.08
C PHE A 30 -6.57 54.44 -26.44
N VAL A 31 -7.62 54.04 -27.17
CA VAL A 31 -8.62 53.07 -26.68
C VAL A 31 -7.97 51.71 -26.43
N TRP A 32 -7.11 51.24 -27.32
CA TRP A 32 -6.40 49.97 -27.15
C TRP A 32 -5.46 49.98 -25.94
N GLY A 33 -4.69 51.06 -25.75
CA GLY A 33 -3.85 51.26 -24.57
C GLY A 33 -4.68 51.35 -23.28
N MET A 34 -5.83 52.02 -23.33
CA MET A 34 -6.75 52.10 -22.18
C MET A 34 -7.35 50.74 -21.84
N LEU A 35 -7.73 49.93 -22.83
CA LEU A 35 -8.20 48.55 -22.63
C LEU A 35 -7.07 47.66 -22.06
N GLY A 36 -5.84 47.83 -22.54
CA GLY A 36 -4.66 47.16 -21.98
C GLY A 36 -4.44 47.51 -20.51
N LEU A 37 -4.47 48.81 -20.16
CA LEU A 37 -4.36 49.27 -18.78
C LEU A 37 -5.50 48.77 -17.89
N ILE A 38 -6.74 48.75 -18.39
CA ILE A 38 -7.89 48.18 -17.68
C ILE A 38 -7.69 46.68 -17.45
N SER A 39 -7.17 45.95 -18.44
CA SER A 39 -6.89 44.51 -18.31
C SER A 39 -5.79 44.24 -17.29
N VAL A 40 -4.69 45.00 -17.31
CA VAL A 40 -3.61 44.89 -16.32
C VAL A 40 -4.14 45.24 -14.93
N PHE A 41 -4.88 46.34 -14.80
CA PHE A 41 -5.53 46.72 -13.55
C PHE A 41 -6.45 45.61 -13.04
N PHE A 42 -7.27 44.99 -13.90
CA PHE A 42 -8.11 43.85 -13.53
C PHE A 42 -7.27 42.66 -13.07
N MET A 43 -6.20 42.30 -13.76
CA MET A 43 -5.36 41.17 -13.39
C MET A 43 -4.59 41.40 -12.08
N GLU A 44 -4.13 42.62 -11.83
CA GLU A 44 -3.39 42.98 -10.60
C GLU A 44 -4.30 43.15 -9.37
N ASN A 45 -5.57 43.53 -9.59
CA ASN A 45 -6.52 43.85 -8.51
C ASN A 45 -7.65 42.83 -8.37
N SER A 46 -7.66 41.75 -9.15
CA SER A 46 -8.61 40.64 -8.97
C SER A 46 -7.94 39.48 -8.26
N GLU A 47 -8.62 38.95 -7.25
CA GLU A 47 -8.24 37.67 -6.64
C GLU A 47 -9.00 36.54 -7.33
N SER A 48 -8.26 35.51 -7.77
CA SER A 48 -8.89 34.28 -8.26
C SER A 48 -9.57 33.59 -7.09
N LYS A 49 -10.90 33.46 -7.16
CA LYS A 49 -11.69 32.66 -6.21
C LYS A 49 -12.08 31.34 -6.86
N PRO A 50 -11.99 30.21 -6.13
CA PRO A 50 -12.44 28.94 -6.67
C PRO A 50 -13.95 28.98 -6.91
N GLU A 51 -14.37 28.53 -8.08
CA GLU A 51 -15.78 28.36 -8.41
C GLU A 51 -16.30 27.03 -7.83
N LYS A 52 -17.55 27.02 -7.35
CA LYS A 52 -18.21 25.78 -6.93
C LYS A 52 -18.75 25.03 -8.14
N GLY A 53 -18.55 23.72 -8.17
CA GLY A 53 -18.97 22.81 -9.22
C GLY A 53 -17.80 22.06 -9.84
N GLY A 54 -18.10 21.35 -10.93
CA GLY A 54 -17.11 20.56 -11.67
C GLY A 54 -16.97 19.13 -11.14
N VAL A 55 -16.45 18.29 -12.03
CA VAL A 55 -16.19 16.86 -11.78
C VAL A 55 -14.69 16.65 -11.83
N TYR A 56 -14.12 16.09 -10.76
CA TYR A 56 -12.74 15.62 -10.76
C TYR A 56 -12.69 14.14 -11.08
N LYS A 57 -11.94 13.77 -12.11
CA LYS A 57 -11.75 12.40 -12.56
C LYS A 57 -10.36 11.91 -12.23
N GLU A 58 -10.26 10.89 -11.40
CA GLU A 58 -9.00 10.27 -11.01
C GLU A 58 -8.89 8.85 -11.56
N GLY A 59 -7.77 8.55 -12.21
CA GLY A 59 -7.45 7.20 -12.64
C GLY A 59 -6.65 6.45 -11.58
N VAL A 60 -7.07 5.22 -11.29
CA VAL A 60 -6.40 4.32 -10.35
C VAL A 60 -6.30 2.92 -10.96
N VAL A 61 -5.29 2.14 -10.57
CA VAL A 61 -5.26 0.70 -10.85
C VAL A 61 -5.72 -0.02 -9.60
N GLY A 62 -6.60 -1.01 -9.75
CA GLY A 62 -7.11 -1.78 -8.64
C GLY A 62 -8.09 -2.87 -9.05
N ASP A 63 -8.44 -3.73 -8.09
CA ASP A 63 -9.38 -4.84 -8.27
C ASP A 63 -10.70 -4.53 -7.53
N VAL A 64 -11.79 -4.51 -8.28
CA VAL A 64 -13.13 -4.20 -7.75
C VAL A 64 -13.81 -5.44 -7.14
N SER A 65 -13.34 -6.65 -7.47
CA SER A 65 -13.96 -7.90 -6.99
C SER A 65 -13.89 -8.06 -5.46
N ASN A 66 -12.87 -7.47 -4.84
CA ASN A 66 -12.64 -7.51 -3.40
C ASN A 66 -12.71 -6.11 -2.76
N LEU A 67 -13.51 -5.20 -3.34
CA LEU A 67 -13.61 -3.82 -2.88
C LEU A 67 -14.14 -3.73 -1.44
N VAL A 68 -13.39 -3.05 -0.57
CA VAL A 68 -13.79 -2.79 0.82
C VAL A 68 -13.68 -1.29 1.13
N LEU A 69 -14.83 -0.60 1.14
CA LEU A 69 -14.97 0.81 1.48
C LEU A 69 -15.38 1.01 2.94
N ASN A 70 -14.66 0.37 3.86
CA ASN A 70 -14.86 0.53 5.29
C ASN A 70 -13.58 1.05 5.97
N PRO A 71 -13.63 2.22 6.65
CA PRO A 71 -12.43 2.90 7.14
C PRO A 71 -11.65 2.06 8.16
N LEU A 72 -12.30 1.15 8.90
CA LEU A 72 -11.64 0.32 9.90
C LEU A 72 -10.77 -0.80 9.28
N TYR A 73 -11.12 -1.31 8.10
CA TYR A 73 -10.43 -2.42 7.45
C TYR A 73 -9.36 -1.96 6.44
N VAL A 74 -9.45 -0.70 6.02
CA VAL A 74 -8.46 -0.02 5.17
C VAL A 74 -7.42 0.74 6.02
N TYR A 75 -7.71 1.04 7.29
CA TYR A 75 -6.76 1.69 8.19
C TYR A 75 -5.45 0.91 8.33
N GLY A 76 -4.32 1.61 8.26
CA GLY A 76 -2.98 1.00 8.29
C GLY A 76 -2.57 0.36 6.95
N LYS A 77 -3.49 0.23 5.99
CA LYS A 77 -3.22 -0.14 4.58
C LYS A 77 -3.20 1.10 3.66
N ARG A 78 -3.23 2.31 4.24
CA ARG A 78 -3.45 3.62 3.60
C ARG A 78 -2.61 3.89 2.34
N ASP A 79 -1.38 3.38 2.30
CA ASP A 79 -0.48 3.61 1.16
C ASP A 79 -0.77 2.70 -0.04
N LYS A 80 -1.60 1.67 0.11
CA LYS A 80 -1.64 0.53 -0.83
C LYS A 80 -2.89 0.42 -1.68
N SER A 81 -3.92 1.26 -1.49
CA SER A 81 -5.19 1.05 -2.18
C SER A 81 -6.00 2.35 -2.33
N PHE A 82 -6.73 2.50 -3.44
CA PHE A 82 -7.59 3.66 -3.72
C PHE A 82 -8.80 3.73 -2.77
N GLU A 83 -9.17 2.61 -2.15
CA GLU A 83 -10.18 2.52 -1.10
C GLU A 83 -9.85 3.41 0.09
N SER A 84 -8.56 3.64 0.39
CA SER A 84 -8.18 4.58 1.45
C SER A 84 -8.55 6.02 1.09
N ASP A 85 -8.41 6.40 -0.18
CA ASP A 85 -8.77 7.74 -0.64
C ASP A 85 -10.28 7.90 -0.59
N VAL A 86 -11.01 6.93 -1.14
CA VAL A 86 -12.47 6.90 -1.13
C VAL A 86 -13.00 6.97 0.31
N THR A 87 -12.51 6.12 1.22
CA THR A 87 -12.97 6.12 2.62
C THR A 87 -12.60 7.40 3.36
N SER A 88 -11.49 8.07 3.04
CA SER A 88 -11.13 9.37 3.63
C SER A 88 -12.03 10.52 3.19
N LEU A 89 -12.65 10.40 2.01
CA LEU A 89 -13.64 11.35 1.49
C LEU A 89 -15.04 11.05 2.02
N VAL A 90 -15.37 9.78 2.22
CA VAL A 90 -16.70 9.32 2.65
C VAL A 90 -16.88 9.40 4.17
N PHE A 91 -15.84 9.12 4.96
CA PHE A 91 -15.95 9.05 6.42
C PHE A 91 -15.14 10.15 7.09
N SER A 92 -15.63 10.64 8.23
CA SER A 92 -14.88 11.56 9.08
C SER A 92 -14.39 10.84 10.33
N GLY A 93 -13.13 11.06 10.70
CA GLY A 93 -12.63 10.77 12.05
C GLY A 93 -12.89 11.93 13.00
N LEU A 94 -12.69 11.71 14.31
CA LEU A 94 -12.75 12.79 15.30
C LEU A 94 -11.70 13.86 15.00
N MET A 95 -10.57 13.43 14.45
CA MET A 95 -9.45 14.24 14.04
C MET A 95 -9.11 14.02 12.55
N ARG A 96 -8.24 14.86 12.01
CA ARG A 96 -7.67 14.71 10.67
C ARG A 96 -6.21 15.16 10.64
N PHE A 97 -5.49 14.80 9.58
CA PHE A 97 -4.21 15.44 9.31
C PHE A 97 -4.43 16.79 8.63
N ASP A 98 -3.73 17.81 9.12
CA ASP A 98 -3.58 19.06 8.41
C ASP A 98 -2.62 18.87 7.23
N THR A 99 -3.08 19.20 6.01
CA THR A 99 -2.34 18.91 4.77
C THR A 99 -1.08 19.76 4.61
N ASN A 100 -0.96 20.88 5.32
CA ASN A 100 0.19 21.78 5.24
C ASN A 100 1.28 21.41 6.23
N THR A 101 0.89 20.99 7.43
CA THR A 101 1.80 20.74 8.55
C THR A 101 2.01 19.25 8.85
N GLY A 102 1.16 18.36 8.33
CA GLY A 102 1.15 16.93 8.64
C GLY A 102 0.71 16.59 10.06
N LYS A 103 0.31 17.59 10.86
CA LYS A 103 -0.09 17.41 12.26
C LYS A 103 -1.54 16.96 12.37
N THR A 104 -1.84 16.20 13.41
CA THR A 104 -3.22 15.84 13.73
C THR A 104 -3.95 17.04 14.36
N VAL A 105 -5.09 17.40 13.80
CA VAL A 105 -5.94 18.52 14.22
C VAL A 105 -7.40 18.09 14.39
N ASP A 106 -8.15 18.84 15.18
CA ASP A 106 -9.58 18.64 15.42
C ASP A 106 -10.38 18.64 14.11
N TYR A 107 -11.33 17.71 13.97
CA TYR A 107 -12.15 17.60 12.77
C TYR A 107 -13.65 17.69 13.07
N ILE A 108 -14.32 16.57 13.33
CA ILE A 108 -15.74 16.57 13.74
C ILE A 108 -15.93 16.75 15.25
N ALA A 109 -14.85 16.64 16.03
CA ALA A 109 -14.84 16.88 17.47
C ALA A 109 -13.68 17.82 17.83
N THR A 110 -13.82 18.51 18.97
CA THR A 110 -12.70 19.16 19.65
C THR A 110 -12.19 18.29 20.78
N HIS A 111 -10.93 18.44 21.20
CA HIS A 111 -10.39 17.65 22.29
C HIS A 111 -9.68 18.47 23.36
N THR A 112 -9.62 17.89 24.56
CA THR A 112 -8.78 18.36 25.67
C THR A 112 -7.94 17.19 26.20
N LEU A 113 -6.78 17.50 26.76
CA LEU A 113 -5.86 16.53 27.35
C LEU A 113 -5.67 16.86 28.84
N SER A 114 -5.82 15.85 29.69
CA SER A 114 -5.57 15.97 31.13
C SER A 114 -4.13 16.32 31.46
N ALA A 115 -3.89 16.88 32.65
CA ALA A 115 -2.56 17.31 33.10
C ALA A 115 -1.53 16.18 33.14
N ASP A 116 -1.96 14.95 33.45
CA ASP A 116 -1.11 13.75 33.45
C ASP A 116 -0.87 13.17 32.03
N LYS A 117 -1.46 13.77 31.00
CA LYS A 117 -1.36 13.40 29.58
C LYS A 117 -1.88 11.99 29.26
N LYS A 118 -2.85 11.50 30.04
CA LYS A 118 -3.42 10.15 29.88
C LYS A 118 -4.89 10.13 29.48
N THR A 119 -5.64 11.18 29.75
CA THR A 119 -7.08 11.23 29.47
C THR A 119 -7.37 12.27 28.41
N TYR A 120 -7.97 11.81 27.32
CA TYR A 120 -8.38 12.60 26.16
C TYR A 120 -9.90 12.70 26.19
N ILE A 121 -10.43 13.92 26.31
CA ILE A 121 -11.88 14.15 26.28
C ILE A 121 -12.22 14.79 24.95
N PHE A 122 -13.06 14.11 24.17
CA PHE A 122 -13.59 14.64 22.93
C PHE A 122 -14.99 15.18 23.15
N ARG A 123 -15.25 16.37 22.60
CA ARG A 123 -16.57 16.98 22.51
C ARG A 123 -16.97 17.06 21.04
N LEU A 124 -18.07 16.43 20.67
CA LEU A 124 -18.54 16.41 19.30
C LEU A 124 -19.06 17.81 18.91
N LYS A 125 -18.79 18.23 17.68
CA LYS A 125 -19.27 19.51 17.14
C LYS A 125 -20.76 19.41 16.82
N GLU A 126 -21.48 20.51 16.95
CA GLU A 126 -22.90 20.55 16.61
C GLU A 126 -23.13 20.37 15.11
N GLY A 127 -24.23 19.69 14.75
CA GLY A 127 -24.67 19.55 13.36
C GLY A 127 -23.87 18.56 12.50
N VAL A 128 -23.09 17.66 13.12
CA VAL A 128 -22.43 16.56 12.39
C VAL A 128 -23.49 15.53 12.00
N ARG A 129 -23.58 15.20 10.70
CA ARG A 129 -24.61 14.33 10.15
C ARG A 129 -24.03 13.24 9.26
N TRP A 130 -24.72 12.11 9.24
CA TRP A 130 -24.53 11.02 8.29
C TRP A 130 -25.11 11.39 6.92
N HIS A 131 -24.62 10.74 5.87
CA HIS A 131 -25.07 10.96 4.48
C HIS A 131 -26.54 10.62 4.25
N ASP A 132 -27.15 9.81 5.12
CA ASP A 132 -28.57 9.48 5.12
C ASP A 132 -29.45 10.50 5.87
N GLY A 133 -28.83 11.52 6.46
CA GLY A 133 -29.51 12.60 7.18
C GLY A 133 -29.67 12.36 8.69
N ALA A 134 -29.30 11.20 9.21
CA ALA A 134 -29.25 10.97 10.66
C ALA A 134 -28.16 11.82 11.31
N ASP A 135 -28.35 12.20 12.59
CA ASP A 135 -27.32 12.89 13.34
C ASP A 135 -26.23 11.90 13.80
N LEU A 136 -24.96 12.30 13.72
CA LEU A 136 -23.86 11.54 14.29
C LEU A 136 -23.80 11.85 15.79
N THR A 137 -23.71 10.81 16.62
CA THR A 137 -23.78 10.94 18.09
C THR A 137 -22.58 10.30 18.79
N ILE A 138 -22.46 10.52 20.10
CA ILE A 138 -21.48 9.81 20.94
C ILE A 138 -21.68 8.29 20.91
N ASP A 139 -22.88 7.80 20.61
CA ASP A 139 -23.15 6.38 20.52
C ASP A 139 -22.45 5.74 19.31
N ASP A 140 -22.36 6.44 18.17
CA ASP A 140 -21.62 6.00 16.99
C ASP A 140 -20.10 5.91 17.26
N ILE A 141 -19.57 6.92 17.98
CA ILE A 141 -18.17 6.96 18.38
C ILE A 141 -17.86 5.79 19.32
N PHE A 142 -18.70 5.59 20.33
CA PHE A 142 -18.54 4.49 21.28
C PHE A 142 -18.69 3.13 20.60
N TYR A 143 -19.65 2.97 19.68
CA TYR A 143 -19.80 1.77 18.88
C TYR A 143 -18.51 1.47 18.10
N THR A 144 -17.99 2.46 17.37
CA THR A 144 -16.78 2.32 16.57
C THR A 144 -15.58 1.88 17.41
N PHE A 145 -15.25 2.63 18.47
CA PHE A 145 -14.02 2.39 19.23
C PHE A 145 -14.16 1.29 20.30
N ASN A 146 -15.29 1.26 21.02
CA ASN A 146 -15.44 0.32 22.13
C ASN A 146 -16.08 -1.01 21.71
N THR A 147 -17.01 -1.00 20.75
CA THR A 147 -17.72 -2.24 20.35
C THR A 147 -16.99 -2.94 19.23
N VAL A 148 -16.61 -2.22 18.17
CA VAL A 148 -15.96 -2.84 16.99
C VAL A 148 -14.46 -3.01 17.22
N ILE A 149 -13.71 -1.92 17.40
CA ILE A 149 -12.23 -1.98 17.42
C ILE A 149 -11.68 -2.84 18.58
N LYS A 150 -12.35 -2.83 19.73
CA LYS A 150 -11.93 -3.63 20.90
C LYS A 150 -12.48 -5.06 20.90
N SER A 151 -13.30 -5.44 19.92
CA SER A 151 -13.80 -6.81 19.79
C SER A 151 -12.65 -7.81 19.58
N GLU A 152 -12.80 -9.02 20.11
CA GLU A 152 -11.85 -10.09 19.82
C GLU A 152 -11.90 -10.54 18.35
N ASP A 153 -13.07 -10.45 17.72
CA ASP A 153 -13.29 -10.84 16.32
C ASP A 153 -12.83 -9.78 15.31
N PHE A 154 -12.36 -8.62 15.78
CA PHE A 154 -11.87 -7.56 14.90
C PHE A 154 -10.48 -7.90 14.35
N ASN A 155 -10.36 -7.97 13.03
CA ASN A 155 -9.20 -8.51 12.34
C ASN A 155 -8.15 -7.46 11.88
N ASN A 156 -8.30 -6.19 12.29
CA ASN A 156 -7.26 -5.17 12.13
C ASN A 156 -6.44 -5.04 13.41
N ASP A 157 -5.33 -5.79 13.48
CA ASP A 157 -4.45 -5.83 14.64
C ASP A 157 -3.87 -4.46 15.02
N ILE A 158 -3.61 -3.57 14.05
CA ILE A 158 -3.01 -2.26 14.32
C ILE A 158 -3.95 -1.43 15.19
N LEU A 159 -5.21 -1.33 14.80
CA LEU A 159 -6.22 -0.60 15.57
C LEU A 159 -6.60 -1.35 16.85
N LYS A 160 -6.76 -2.68 16.79
CA LYS A 160 -7.09 -3.50 17.97
C LYS A 160 -6.04 -3.32 19.07
N GLN A 161 -4.75 -3.39 18.73
CA GLN A 161 -3.67 -3.18 19.70
C GLN A 161 -3.61 -1.74 20.22
N ALA A 162 -3.87 -0.74 19.36
CA ALA A 162 -3.89 0.67 19.77
C ALA A 162 -4.95 0.98 20.84
N PHE A 163 -6.08 0.25 20.85
CA PHE A 163 -7.19 0.48 21.78
C PHE A 163 -7.38 -0.62 22.84
N LYS A 164 -6.62 -1.73 22.79
CA LYS A 164 -6.75 -2.89 23.69
C LYS A 164 -6.83 -2.51 25.17
N ASN A 165 -5.95 -1.61 25.61
CA ASN A 165 -5.82 -1.19 27.00
C ASN A 165 -6.36 0.22 27.27
N VAL A 166 -7.25 0.71 26.40
CA VAL A 166 -7.86 2.04 26.52
C VAL A 166 -9.21 1.92 27.21
N GLU A 167 -9.38 2.67 28.28
CA GLU A 167 -10.69 2.85 28.91
C GLU A 167 -11.49 3.89 28.14
N ILE A 168 -12.71 3.54 27.74
CA ILE A 168 -13.59 4.40 26.94
C ILE A 168 -14.88 4.61 27.71
N LYS A 169 -15.26 5.87 27.98
CA LYS A 169 -16.47 6.22 28.73
C LYS A 169 -17.24 7.32 28.02
N LYS A 170 -18.54 7.13 27.85
CA LYS A 170 -19.46 8.22 27.51
C LYS A 170 -19.62 9.10 28.75
N LEU A 171 -19.32 10.38 28.62
CA LEU A 171 -19.46 11.35 29.73
C LEU A 171 -20.82 12.07 29.66
N SER A 172 -21.32 12.30 28.45
CA SER A 172 -22.64 12.88 28.18
C SER A 172 -23.05 12.56 26.73
N ASP A 173 -24.21 13.07 26.30
CA ASP A 173 -24.70 12.93 24.93
C ASP A 173 -23.78 13.58 23.87
N ASN A 174 -22.85 14.45 24.28
CA ASN A 174 -21.93 15.16 23.39
C ASN A 174 -20.44 15.02 23.79
N GLU A 175 -20.12 14.22 24.80
CA GLU A 175 -18.74 14.03 25.27
C GLU A 175 -18.38 12.56 25.54
N ILE A 176 -17.15 12.20 25.19
CA ILE A 176 -16.57 10.88 25.40
C ILE A 176 -15.11 10.99 25.83
N SER A 177 -14.68 10.16 26.77
CA SER A 177 -13.31 10.11 27.25
C SER A 177 -12.59 8.83 26.85
N PHE A 178 -11.31 8.96 26.52
CA PHE A 178 -10.37 7.88 26.27
C PHE A 178 -9.19 8.01 27.24
N THR A 179 -8.98 7.00 28.08
CA THR A 179 -7.90 6.99 29.07
C THR A 179 -6.89 5.88 28.77
N ILE A 180 -5.62 6.27 28.60
CA ILE A 180 -4.49 5.38 28.31
C ILE A 180 -3.60 5.18 29.54
N GLN A 181 -2.89 4.05 29.61
CA GLN A 181 -2.06 3.71 30.79
C GLN A 181 -0.82 4.61 30.94
N TYR A 182 -0.22 5.00 29.82
CA TYR A 182 1.02 5.79 29.74
C TYR A 182 0.87 6.92 28.73
N PRO A 183 1.42 8.12 28.98
CA PRO A 183 1.36 9.22 28.02
C PRO A 183 1.93 8.80 26.66
N TYR A 184 1.17 9.05 25.59
CA TYR A 184 1.57 8.68 24.25
C TYR A 184 1.26 9.79 23.25
N LYS A 185 2.31 10.51 22.79
CA LYS A 185 2.20 11.67 21.90
C LYS A 185 1.41 11.37 20.62
N TYR A 186 1.59 10.18 20.04
CA TYR A 186 0.96 9.79 18.79
C TYR A 186 -0.42 9.15 18.96
N PHE A 187 -0.98 9.07 20.18
CA PHE A 187 -2.29 8.46 20.39
C PHE A 187 -3.41 9.16 19.57
N LEU A 188 -3.29 10.48 19.39
CA LEU A 188 -4.23 11.29 18.63
C LEU A 188 -4.35 10.86 17.15
N THR A 189 -3.30 10.27 16.56
CA THR A 189 -3.34 9.87 15.14
C THR A 189 -4.35 8.75 14.87
N ASN A 190 -4.64 7.93 15.88
CA ASN A 190 -5.63 6.85 15.79
C ASN A 190 -7.07 7.36 15.64
N PHE A 191 -7.34 8.60 16.02
CA PHE A 191 -8.66 9.22 15.88
C PHE A 191 -8.89 9.86 14.51
N THR A 192 -7.93 9.68 13.58
CA THR A 192 -8.11 10.02 12.16
C THR A 192 -8.88 8.94 11.39
N VAL A 193 -9.13 7.78 12.01
CA VAL A 193 -9.98 6.73 11.42
C VAL A 193 -11.43 7.20 11.38
N GLY A 194 -12.14 6.87 10.30
CA GLY A 194 -13.55 7.20 10.14
C GLY A 194 -14.46 6.51 11.16
N ILE A 195 -15.48 7.24 11.63
CA ILE A 195 -16.53 6.71 12.50
C ILE A 195 -17.50 5.85 11.69
N LEU A 196 -18.02 4.78 12.29
CA LEU A 196 -19.03 3.90 11.72
C LEU A 196 -20.45 4.24 12.22
N PRO A 197 -21.48 4.17 11.36
CA PRO A 197 -22.87 4.44 11.73
C PRO A 197 -23.46 3.27 12.54
N GLN A 198 -23.60 3.45 13.85
CA GLN A 198 -24.14 2.43 14.73
C GLN A 198 -25.58 2.07 14.33
N HIS A 199 -26.40 3.06 13.96
CA HIS A 199 -27.81 2.84 13.62
C HIS A 199 -28.01 1.88 12.44
N ILE A 200 -26.98 1.71 11.59
CA ILE A 200 -26.98 0.76 10.47
C ILE A 200 -26.34 -0.58 10.85
N LEU A 201 -25.27 -0.54 11.67
CA LEU A 201 -24.35 -1.67 11.80
C LEU A 201 -24.47 -2.45 13.11
N LYS A 202 -25.19 -1.95 14.11
CA LYS A 202 -25.25 -2.54 15.47
C LYS A 202 -25.68 -4.01 15.52
N ASP A 203 -26.48 -4.46 14.56
CA ASP A 203 -27.04 -5.83 14.54
C ASP A 203 -26.19 -6.78 13.67
N ILE A 204 -25.05 -6.32 13.16
CA ILE A 204 -24.11 -7.11 12.34
C ILE A 204 -22.94 -7.56 13.22
N SER A 205 -22.56 -8.85 13.09
CA SER A 205 -21.37 -9.37 13.77
C SER A 205 -20.10 -8.67 13.31
N VAL A 206 -19.17 -8.41 14.24
CA VAL A 206 -17.88 -7.77 13.93
C VAL A 206 -17.06 -8.59 12.92
N MET A 207 -17.18 -9.93 12.96
CA MET A 207 -16.52 -10.83 12.01
C MET A 207 -16.98 -10.60 10.56
N ASP A 208 -18.24 -10.18 10.36
CA ASP A 208 -18.85 -10.02 9.04
C ASP A 208 -18.74 -8.60 8.48
N LEU A 209 -18.41 -7.62 9.33
CA LEU A 209 -18.40 -6.19 8.97
C LEU A 209 -17.45 -5.84 7.82
N GLU A 210 -16.36 -6.60 7.60
CA GLU A 210 -15.42 -6.34 6.50
C GLU A 210 -16.11 -6.55 5.14
N TYR A 211 -16.81 -7.67 4.99
CA TYR A 211 -17.41 -8.11 3.72
C TYR A 211 -18.91 -7.84 3.62
N TYR A 212 -19.49 -7.18 4.63
CA TYR A 212 -20.89 -6.81 4.62
C TYR A 212 -21.19 -5.83 3.47
N LYS A 213 -22.42 -5.86 2.94
CA LYS A 213 -22.88 -5.01 1.83
C LYS A 213 -22.64 -3.51 2.05
N PHE A 214 -22.58 -3.07 3.31
CA PHE A 214 -22.22 -1.70 3.69
C PHE A 214 -20.84 -1.29 3.15
N SER A 215 -19.85 -2.20 3.17
CA SER A 215 -18.51 -1.95 2.67
C SER A 215 -18.45 -1.75 1.16
N GLN A 216 -19.53 -1.99 0.42
CA GLN A 216 -19.62 -1.71 -1.02
C GLN A 216 -20.45 -0.45 -1.32
N ASN A 217 -21.34 -0.07 -0.40
CA ASN A 217 -22.23 1.10 -0.52
C ASN A 217 -22.26 1.86 0.82
N PRO A 218 -21.14 2.50 1.20
CA PRO A 218 -20.98 3.08 2.52
C PRO A 218 -21.84 4.34 2.71
N ILE A 219 -22.40 4.46 3.92
CA ILE A 219 -22.95 5.72 4.44
C ILE A 219 -21.94 6.25 5.45
N GLY A 220 -21.38 7.43 5.17
CA GLY A 220 -20.40 8.08 6.03
C GLY A 220 -20.87 9.46 6.50
N SER A 221 -19.94 10.25 7.01
CA SER A 221 -20.17 11.61 7.53
C SER A 221 -19.23 12.65 6.89
N GLY A 222 -18.44 12.22 5.90
CA GLY A 222 -17.42 13.02 5.23
C GLY A 222 -17.97 13.98 4.18
N PRO A 223 -17.09 14.78 3.56
CA PRO A 223 -17.46 15.81 2.60
C PRO A 223 -18.10 15.27 1.30
N TYR A 224 -17.92 13.98 0.99
CA TYR A 224 -18.54 13.36 -0.19
C TYR A 224 -19.30 12.11 0.20
N LYS A 225 -20.47 11.90 -0.41
CA LYS A 225 -21.27 10.67 -0.29
C LYS A 225 -20.98 9.72 -1.44
N PHE A 226 -21.07 8.42 -1.16
CA PHE A 226 -21.04 7.41 -2.21
C PHE A 226 -22.31 7.50 -3.06
N ASP A 227 -22.16 7.59 -4.39
CA ASP A 227 -23.29 7.58 -5.31
C ASP A 227 -23.47 6.21 -5.98
N SER A 228 -22.40 5.70 -6.61
CA SER A 228 -22.50 4.49 -7.42
C SER A 228 -21.15 3.89 -7.77
N LEU A 229 -21.12 2.60 -8.05
CA LEU A 229 -20.01 1.88 -8.66
C LEU A 229 -20.56 1.08 -9.85
N ASN A 230 -20.11 1.39 -11.06
CA ASN A 230 -20.59 0.73 -12.28
C ASN A 230 -19.42 0.39 -13.20
N GLU A 231 -19.55 -0.69 -13.98
CA GLU A 231 -18.62 -0.94 -15.08
C GLU A 231 -18.91 0.03 -16.23
N GLU A 232 -17.97 0.94 -16.51
CA GLU A 232 -18.13 1.96 -17.56
C GLU A 232 -17.84 1.36 -18.94
N LYS A 233 -16.83 0.49 -18.99
CA LYS A 233 -16.44 -0.33 -20.15
C LYS A 233 -15.72 -1.57 -19.63
N LYS A 234 -15.60 -2.59 -20.49
CA LYS A 234 -15.01 -3.89 -20.11
C LYS A 234 -13.69 -3.73 -19.35
N GLY A 235 -13.68 -4.12 -18.07
CA GLY A 235 -12.51 -4.06 -17.19
C GLY A 235 -12.14 -2.66 -16.66
N VAL A 236 -13.03 -1.68 -16.77
CA VAL A 236 -12.89 -0.34 -16.19
C VAL A 236 -14.17 0.02 -15.45
N PHE A 237 -14.03 0.21 -14.14
CA PHE A 237 -15.13 0.59 -13.26
C PHE A 237 -15.06 2.07 -12.93
N LYS A 238 -16.22 2.70 -12.78
CA LYS A 238 -16.37 4.08 -12.35
C LYS A 238 -17.06 4.11 -10.99
N LEU A 239 -16.33 4.55 -9.97
CA LEU A 239 -16.86 4.86 -8.65
C LEU A 239 -17.13 6.36 -8.58
N SER A 240 -18.38 6.74 -8.33
CA SER A 240 -18.83 8.13 -8.24
C SER A 240 -19.11 8.51 -6.79
N LEU A 241 -18.59 9.67 -6.39
CA LEU A 241 -18.91 10.35 -5.15
C LEU A 241 -19.47 11.73 -5.45
N SER A 242 -20.52 12.17 -4.75
CA SER A 242 -21.03 13.54 -4.87
C SER A 242 -20.81 14.34 -3.60
N ALA A 243 -20.70 15.65 -3.75
CA ALA A 243 -20.56 16.56 -2.63
C ALA A 243 -21.74 16.40 -1.65
N PHE A 244 -21.43 16.28 -0.37
CA PHE A 244 -22.42 16.29 0.69
C PHE A 244 -22.60 17.73 1.19
N GLU A 245 -23.66 18.40 0.73
CA GLU A 245 -23.97 19.80 1.06
C GLU A 245 -24.52 19.99 2.49
N ASN A 246 -24.03 19.19 3.43
CA ASN A 246 -24.51 19.20 4.79
C ASN A 246 -23.34 19.12 5.75
N SER A 247 -22.58 20.21 5.81
CA SER A 247 -21.93 20.64 7.04
C SER A 247 -21.22 21.97 6.81
N SER A 248 -21.39 22.93 7.72
CA SER A 248 -20.47 24.08 7.84
C SER A 248 -19.03 23.65 8.18
N LEU A 249 -18.78 22.36 8.40
CA LEU A 249 -17.47 21.78 8.71
C LEU A 249 -16.58 21.60 7.47
N PHE A 250 -17.13 21.64 6.25
CA PHE A 250 -16.39 21.33 5.03
C PHE A 250 -16.53 22.42 3.96
N ASP A 251 -15.39 22.93 3.47
CA ASP A 251 -15.34 23.77 2.28
C ASP A 251 -15.21 22.88 1.03
N VAL A 252 -16.34 22.43 0.51
CA VAL A 252 -16.41 21.59 -0.70
C VAL A 252 -16.65 22.47 -1.93
N TYR A 253 -15.74 22.36 -2.92
CA TYR A 253 -15.84 23.08 -4.19
C TYR A 253 -16.31 22.20 -5.32
N LEU A 254 -15.76 20.99 -5.48
CA LEU A 254 -16.15 20.07 -6.54
C LEU A 254 -17.51 19.46 -6.23
N SER A 255 -18.40 19.40 -7.23
CA SER A 255 -19.70 18.75 -7.05
C SER A 255 -19.59 17.23 -7.09
N LYS A 256 -18.56 16.69 -7.75
CA LYS A 256 -18.37 15.26 -7.94
C LYS A 256 -16.90 14.86 -8.01
N ILE A 257 -16.60 13.69 -7.46
CA ILE A 257 -15.32 12.99 -7.63
C ILE A 257 -15.62 11.63 -8.25
N GLU A 258 -14.92 11.29 -9.33
CA GLU A 258 -15.07 10.03 -10.04
C GLU A 258 -13.73 9.30 -10.10
N PHE A 259 -13.67 8.10 -9.51
CA PHE A 259 -12.53 7.20 -9.64
C PHE A 259 -12.78 6.23 -10.79
N TYR A 260 -11.90 6.26 -11.79
CA TYR A 260 -11.83 5.31 -12.88
C TYR A 260 -10.81 4.23 -12.51
N ILE A 261 -11.31 3.04 -12.18
CA ILE A 261 -10.56 1.91 -11.67
C ILE A 261 -10.25 0.96 -12.82
N TYR A 262 -8.98 0.86 -13.17
CA TYR A 262 -8.47 0.03 -14.25
C TYR A 262 -7.86 -1.25 -13.68
N SER A 263 -8.10 -2.40 -14.29
CA SER A 263 -7.44 -3.64 -13.84
C SER A 263 -5.94 -3.69 -14.12
N ARG A 264 -5.43 -2.86 -15.04
CA ARG A 264 -4.02 -2.86 -15.47
C ARG A 264 -3.56 -1.45 -15.84
N ARG A 265 -2.28 -1.17 -15.57
CA ARG A 265 -1.62 0.12 -15.89
C ARG A 265 -1.71 0.51 -17.37
N ASN A 266 -1.49 -0.42 -18.29
CA ASN A 266 -1.51 -0.09 -19.73
C ASN A 266 -2.86 0.44 -20.19
N ALA A 267 -3.97 -0.02 -19.58
CA ALA A 267 -5.30 0.51 -19.89
C ALA A 267 -5.45 1.95 -19.38
N LEU A 268 -5.05 2.21 -18.13
CA LEU A 268 -5.02 3.57 -17.56
C LEU A 268 -4.21 4.55 -18.42
N SER A 269 -3.01 4.15 -18.86
CA SER A 269 -2.13 5.00 -19.67
C SER A 269 -2.73 5.41 -21.02
N LEU A 270 -3.62 4.59 -21.60
CA LEU A 270 -4.30 4.92 -22.85
C LEU A 270 -5.42 5.96 -22.67
N ASP A 271 -6.00 6.02 -21.48
CA ASP A 271 -7.14 6.90 -21.17
C ASP A 271 -6.74 8.15 -20.38
N VAL A 272 -5.46 8.30 -20.01
CA VAL A 272 -4.94 9.36 -19.12
C VAL A 272 -5.32 10.77 -19.56
N GLY A 273 -5.39 11.04 -20.86
CA GLY A 273 -5.76 12.35 -21.41
C GLY A 273 -7.20 12.77 -21.11
N SER A 274 -8.08 11.84 -20.71
CA SER A 274 -9.47 12.12 -20.31
C SER A 274 -9.66 12.35 -18.81
N LEU A 275 -8.59 12.19 -18.02
CA LEU A 275 -8.58 12.27 -16.56
C LEU A 275 -8.02 13.62 -16.08
N ASN A 276 -8.33 14.00 -14.85
CA ASN A 276 -7.77 15.17 -14.18
C ASN A 276 -6.58 14.83 -13.28
N GLY A 277 -6.53 13.59 -12.80
CA GLY A 277 -5.47 13.09 -11.94
C GLY A 277 -5.26 11.59 -12.12
N VAL A 278 -4.08 11.13 -11.70
CA VAL A 278 -3.74 9.71 -11.64
C VAL A 278 -3.00 9.49 -10.33
N ARG A 279 -3.47 8.54 -9.51
CA ARG A 279 -2.76 8.15 -8.30
C ARG A 279 -1.43 7.50 -8.71
N PRO A 280 -0.27 8.02 -8.25
CA PRO A 280 1.02 7.49 -8.66
C PRO A 280 1.26 6.10 -8.06
N PHE A 281 1.83 5.22 -8.88
CA PHE A 281 2.37 3.93 -8.46
C PHE A 281 3.84 4.09 -8.02
N PRO A 282 4.36 3.24 -7.12
CA PRO A 282 5.70 3.42 -6.56
C PRO A 282 6.80 3.50 -7.63
N LYS A 283 7.69 4.48 -7.45
CA LYS A 283 8.97 4.72 -8.17
C LYS A 283 8.90 4.44 -9.68
N VAL A 284 8.14 5.24 -10.40
CA VAL A 284 8.26 5.34 -11.86
C VAL A 284 9.56 6.09 -12.17
N ASN A 285 10.47 5.48 -12.94
CA ASN A 285 11.57 6.24 -13.52
C ASN A 285 10.95 7.25 -14.50
N LYS A 286 11.33 8.53 -14.44
CA LYS A 286 10.77 9.58 -15.33
C LYS A 286 10.85 9.20 -16.81
N ASN A 287 11.77 8.30 -17.17
CA ASN A 287 11.95 7.80 -18.52
C ASN A 287 10.92 6.74 -18.94
N ASP A 288 10.18 6.13 -18.01
CA ASP A 288 9.24 5.04 -18.30
C ASP A 288 7.83 5.55 -18.67
N PHE A 289 7.56 6.85 -18.52
CA PHE A 289 6.25 7.42 -18.78
C PHE A 289 6.32 8.83 -19.38
N THR A 290 5.65 9.04 -20.50
CA THR A 290 5.44 10.37 -21.07
C THR A 290 4.29 11.04 -20.33
N ILE A 291 4.60 12.09 -19.56
CA ILE A 291 3.59 12.91 -18.89
C ILE A 291 2.90 13.77 -19.96
N PRO A 292 1.57 13.67 -20.13
CA PRO A 292 0.85 14.51 -21.07
C PRO A 292 0.96 16.00 -20.69
N ASP A 293 0.93 16.90 -21.68
CA ASP A 293 1.13 18.35 -21.47
C ASP A 293 0.14 18.99 -20.49
N ASN A 294 -1.05 18.40 -20.33
CA ASN A 294 -2.08 18.88 -19.40
C ASN A 294 -1.92 18.38 -17.96
N PHE A 295 -0.88 17.60 -17.67
CA PHE A 295 -0.59 17.08 -16.33
C PHE A 295 0.64 17.78 -15.72
N THR A 296 0.58 18.00 -14.40
CA THR A 296 1.74 18.43 -13.62
C THR A 296 2.14 17.31 -12.68
N LEU A 297 3.38 16.83 -12.79
CA LEU A 297 3.92 15.86 -11.84
C LEU A 297 4.09 16.52 -10.47
N LYS A 298 3.47 15.91 -9.44
CA LYS A 298 3.65 16.28 -8.04
C LYS A 298 4.41 15.18 -7.33
N GLU A 299 5.66 15.48 -7.00
CA GLU A 299 6.51 14.58 -6.21
C GLU A 299 6.28 14.83 -4.72
N TYR A 300 6.10 13.76 -3.96
CA TYR A 300 6.02 13.79 -2.50
C TYR A 300 6.80 12.62 -1.93
N SER A 301 7.34 12.81 -0.72
CA SER A 301 8.05 11.76 0.01
C SER A 301 7.12 11.16 1.05
N LEU A 302 6.95 9.85 1.02
CA LEU A 302 6.28 9.12 2.08
C LEU A 302 7.28 8.81 3.20
N PRO A 303 6.89 8.86 4.49
CA PRO A 303 7.75 8.52 5.62
C PRO A 303 7.90 7.00 5.75
N GLN A 304 8.40 6.37 4.68
CA GLN A 304 8.65 4.94 4.59
C GLN A 304 10.13 4.67 4.77
N TYR A 305 10.44 3.53 5.40
CA TYR A 305 11.81 3.08 5.55
C TYR A 305 11.94 1.59 5.24
N SER A 306 13.11 1.24 4.74
CA SER A 306 13.52 -0.15 4.56
C SER A 306 14.48 -0.52 5.70
N ALA A 307 14.16 -1.61 6.41
CA ALA A 307 15.00 -2.12 7.47
C ALA A 307 15.12 -3.64 7.40
N LEU A 308 16.24 -4.15 7.91
CA LEU A 308 16.42 -5.57 8.15
C LEU A 308 15.92 -5.92 9.56
N PHE A 309 14.83 -6.67 9.64
CA PHE A 309 14.27 -7.10 10.92
C PHE A 309 14.85 -8.45 11.33
N PHE A 310 15.45 -8.51 12.53
CA PHE A 310 16.00 -9.75 13.07
C PHE A 310 14.93 -10.57 13.77
N ASN A 311 14.83 -11.86 13.43
CA ASN A 311 14.00 -12.80 14.17
C ASN A 311 14.67 -13.16 15.50
N MET A 312 14.30 -12.45 16.56
CA MET A 312 14.86 -12.61 17.90
C MET A 312 14.58 -13.99 18.54
N LYS A 313 13.73 -14.84 17.94
CA LYS A 313 13.53 -16.23 18.38
C LYS A 313 14.67 -17.17 17.97
N LYS A 314 15.52 -16.77 17.03
CA LYS A 314 16.66 -17.57 16.58
C LYS A 314 17.86 -17.29 17.49
N ALA A 315 18.47 -18.34 18.03
CA ALA A 315 19.59 -18.26 18.96
C ALA A 315 20.78 -17.42 18.42
N VAL A 316 21.01 -17.45 17.11
CA VAL A 316 22.04 -16.65 16.44
C VAL A 316 21.89 -15.14 16.63
N PHE A 317 20.66 -14.66 16.87
CA PHE A 317 20.35 -13.26 17.08
C PHE A 317 19.97 -12.96 18.52
N ASP A 318 19.98 -13.92 19.44
CA ASP A 318 19.58 -13.72 20.83
C ASP A 318 20.80 -13.69 21.79
N GLY A 319 20.59 -13.14 22.98
CA GLY A 319 21.60 -13.05 24.03
C GLY A 319 22.81 -12.18 23.67
N TYR A 320 23.90 -12.37 24.42
CA TYR A 320 25.13 -11.59 24.22
C TYR A 320 25.77 -11.87 22.86
N SER A 321 25.93 -13.15 22.49
CA SER A 321 26.49 -13.55 21.20
C SER A 321 25.67 -12.98 20.04
N GLY A 322 24.35 -13.08 20.09
CA GLY A 322 23.49 -12.51 19.06
C GLY A 322 23.50 -10.99 19.01
N ARG A 323 23.67 -10.29 20.15
CA ARG A 323 23.88 -8.83 20.15
C ARG A 323 25.12 -8.46 19.34
N GLN A 324 26.20 -9.22 19.49
CA GLN A 324 27.43 -9.00 18.73
C GLN A 324 27.26 -9.32 17.24
N VAL A 325 26.49 -10.35 16.88
CA VAL A 325 26.12 -10.62 15.48
C VAL A 325 25.33 -9.45 14.88
N ARG A 326 24.30 -8.93 15.57
CA ARG A 326 23.52 -7.78 15.09
C ARG A 326 24.38 -6.52 14.93
N LEU A 327 25.31 -6.27 15.85
CA LEU A 327 26.26 -5.16 15.76
C LEU A 327 27.20 -5.32 14.56
N ALA A 328 27.79 -6.51 14.40
CA ALA A 328 28.67 -6.80 13.27
C ALA A 328 27.96 -6.58 11.93
N MET A 329 26.71 -6.99 11.82
CA MET A 329 25.90 -6.78 10.62
C MET A 329 25.62 -5.30 10.33
N GLN A 330 25.34 -4.48 11.36
CA GLN A 330 25.19 -3.04 11.19
C GLN A 330 26.50 -2.40 10.68
N LEU A 331 27.63 -2.73 11.33
CA LEU A 331 28.96 -2.22 10.97
C LEU A 331 29.46 -2.71 9.61
N ALA A 332 29.04 -3.89 9.16
CA ALA A 332 29.41 -4.45 7.86
C ALA A 332 28.53 -3.93 6.71
N THR A 333 27.45 -3.20 7.00
CA THR A 333 26.53 -2.68 5.98
C THR A 333 26.92 -1.26 5.59
N ASN A 334 27.45 -1.05 4.38
CA ASN A 334 27.73 0.29 3.88
C ASN A 334 26.45 0.96 3.34
N LYS A 335 25.69 1.59 4.24
CA LYS A 335 24.45 2.29 3.89
C LYS A 335 24.67 3.41 2.86
N ASN A 336 25.81 4.12 2.93
CA ASN A 336 26.11 5.21 1.99
C ASN A 336 26.27 4.69 0.56
N ASP A 337 26.93 3.53 0.38
CA ASP A 337 27.07 2.92 -0.94
C ASP A 337 25.74 2.35 -1.45
N ILE A 338 24.91 1.77 -0.58
CA ILE A 338 23.54 1.37 -0.94
C ILE A 338 22.73 2.57 -1.44
N ILE A 339 22.83 3.71 -0.75
CA ILE A 339 22.05 4.91 -1.10
C ILE A 339 22.50 5.56 -2.42
N LYS A 340 23.79 5.51 -2.74
CA LYS A 340 24.31 6.00 -4.03
C LYS A 340 23.71 5.24 -5.22
N ASN A 341 23.33 3.98 -5.02
CA ASN A 341 22.87 3.08 -6.08
C ASN A 341 21.33 2.99 -6.17
N ILE A 342 20.58 3.77 -5.38
CA ILE A 342 19.11 3.81 -5.48
C ILE A 342 18.63 5.15 -6.04
N VAL A 343 17.56 5.10 -6.86
CA VAL A 343 16.97 6.27 -7.55
C VAL A 343 16.59 7.40 -6.59
N SER A 344 16.14 7.05 -5.38
CA SER A 344 15.79 8.02 -4.34
C SER A 344 15.77 7.37 -2.96
N GLY A 345 16.40 8.02 -2.00
CA GLY A 345 16.44 7.60 -0.60
C GLY A 345 17.40 8.46 0.20
N VAL A 346 17.12 8.60 1.49
CA VAL A 346 18.01 9.25 2.46
C VAL A 346 18.45 8.23 3.48
N ARG A 347 19.67 8.37 3.99
CA ARG A 347 20.16 7.50 5.06
C ARG A 347 19.35 7.79 6.30
N ILE A 348 18.80 6.74 6.89
CA ILE A 348 18.25 6.79 8.22
C ILE A 348 18.85 5.66 9.05
N ASP A 349 19.06 5.95 10.33
CA ASP A 349 19.62 5.00 11.29
C ASP A 349 18.60 4.62 12.37
N THR A 350 17.51 5.37 12.46
CA THR A 350 16.40 5.19 13.40
C THR A 350 15.05 5.22 12.66
N PRO A 351 14.05 4.43 13.09
CA PRO A 351 12.69 4.51 12.55
C PRO A 351 11.95 5.80 12.94
N LEU A 352 12.54 6.65 13.79
CA LEU A 352 11.98 7.93 14.24
C LEU A 352 12.71 9.09 13.55
N LEU A 353 12.13 9.65 12.50
CA LEU A 353 12.73 10.77 11.75
C LEU A 353 12.87 12.07 12.58
N GLU A 354 12.11 12.19 13.67
CA GLU A 354 12.12 13.36 14.57
C GLU A 354 13.18 13.27 15.68
N SER A 355 13.87 12.14 15.87
CA SER A 355 14.84 11.97 16.95
C SER A 355 16.27 12.38 16.53
N ASP A 356 16.92 13.17 17.38
CA ASP A 356 18.35 13.49 17.27
C ASP A 356 19.18 12.39 17.94
N ASP A 357 19.31 11.24 17.25
CA ASP A 357 20.00 10.06 17.76
C ASP A 357 21.42 9.92 17.18
N SER A 358 22.17 11.02 17.09
CA SER A 358 23.54 11.02 16.55
C SER A 358 24.49 10.05 17.28
N ASP A 359 24.21 9.74 18.54
CA ASP A 359 24.96 8.78 19.38
C ASP A 359 24.69 7.30 19.05
N TRP A 360 23.66 6.98 18.27
CA TRP A 360 23.27 5.59 17.93
C TRP A 360 23.66 5.18 16.51
N VAL A 361 24.45 6.01 15.82
CA VAL A 361 24.85 5.78 14.44
C VAL A 361 26.08 4.85 14.38
N ASN A 362 25.88 3.64 13.85
CA ASN A 362 26.98 2.73 13.54
C ASN A 362 27.50 3.01 12.12
N GLU A 363 28.69 3.60 12.01
CA GLU A 363 29.36 3.78 10.73
C GLU A 363 29.94 2.46 10.20
N PHE A 364 30.00 2.37 8.87
CA PHE A 364 30.59 1.23 8.19
C PHE A 364 32.06 1.04 8.59
N ASP A 365 32.37 -0.11 9.19
CA ASP A 365 33.71 -0.47 9.65
C ASP A 365 33.86 -2.00 9.69
N LEU A 366 34.46 -2.56 8.64
CA LEU A 366 34.68 -4.00 8.53
C LEU A 366 35.62 -4.56 9.60
N ILE A 367 36.53 -3.74 10.15
CA ILE A 367 37.46 -4.20 11.20
C ILE A 367 36.68 -4.37 12.51
N LYS A 368 35.88 -3.36 12.89
CA LYS A 368 35.01 -3.46 14.07
C LYS A 368 33.93 -4.52 13.91
N ALA A 369 33.39 -4.71 12.70
CA ALA A 369 32.44 -5.79 12.43
C ALA A 369 33.04 -7.18 12.71
N LYS A 370 34.27 -7.44 12.23
CA LYS A 370 35.00 -8.68 12.53
C LYS A 370 35.32 -8.82 14.01
N GLY A 371 35.66 -7.71 14.68
CA GLY A 371 35.86 -7.65 16.14
C GLY A 371 34.60 -8.06 16.91
N ALA A 372 33.45 -7.50 16.56
CA ALA A 372 32.16 -7.87 17.15
C ALA A 372 31.85 -9.36 16.96
N LEU A 373 32.03 -9.92 15.76
CA LEU A 373 31.86 -11.37 15.55
C LEU A 373 32.76 -12.21 16.46
N LYS A 374 34.02 -11.81 16.64
CA LYS A 374 34.96 -12.45 17.55
C LYS A 374 34.49 -12.39 19.00
N ASP A 375 34.04 -11.24 19.46
CA ASP A 375 33.49 -11.05 20.82
C ASP A 375 32.20 -11.86 21.03
N GLY A 376 31.44 -12.08 19.97
CA GLY A 376 30.28 -12.98 19.93
C GLY A 376 30.63 -14.48 19.91
N GLY A 377 31.93 -14.83 19.83
CA GLY A 377 32.40 -16.22 19.81
C GLY A 377 32.52 -16.85 18.42
N TYR A 378 32.52 -16.03 17.36
CA TYR A 378 32.68 -16.46 15.97
C TYR A 378 34.06 -16.10 15.43
N PHE A 379 34.74 -17.05 14.79
CA PHE A 379 36.12 -16.89 14.31
C PHE A 379 36.24 -17.22 12.82
N LEU A 380 37.17 -16.55 12.13
CA LEU A 380 37.54 -16.93 10.76
C LEU A 380 38.39 -18.22 10.81
N PRO A 381 38.02 -19.29 10.09
CA PRO A 381 38.82 -20.50 9.98
C PRO A 381 40.05 -20.21 9.11
N SER A 382 41.19 -20.77 9.53
CA SER A 382 42.50 -20.57 8.89
C SER A 382 42.56 -21.02 7.42
N SER A 383 41.61 -21.84 6.97
CA SER A 383 41.56 -22.44 5.63
C SER A 383 40.55 -21.82 4.66
N LYS A 384 39.64 -20.95 5.12
CA LYS A 384 38.65 -20.25 4.27
C LYS A 384 38.40 -18.82 4.77
N PRO A 385 39.05 -17.79 4.19
CA PRO A 385 38.99 -16.41 4.69
C PRO A 385 37.62 -15.70 4.53
N LYS A 386 36.59 -16.41 4.07
CA LYS A 386 35.26 -15.85 3.76
C LYS A 386 34.13 -16.32 4.67
N THR A 387 34.38 -17.20 5.64
CA THR A 387 33.30 -17.80 6.46
C THR A 387 33.63 -17.64 7.94
N PHE A 388 32.67 -17.29 8.81
CA PHE A 388 32.87 -17.29 10.26
C PHE A 388 32.26 -18.57 10.87
N VAL A 389 32.96 -19.18 11.81
CA VAL A 389 32.56 -20.42 12.49
C VAL A 389 32.49 -20.15 14.01
N PRO A 390 31.39 -20.50 14.70
CA PRO A 390 31.30 -20.52 16.15
C PRO A 390 32.27 -21.55 16.73
N LYS A 391 32.62 -21.36 18.00
CA LYS A 391 33.59 -22.20 18.73
C LYS A 391 33.26 -23.70 18.76
N LYS A 392 32.02 -24.10 18.43
CA LYS A 392 31.59 -25.48 18.18
C LYS A 392 31.16 -25.62 16.70
N SER A 393 32.10 -26.09 15.88
CA SER A 393 32.02 -26.75 14.55
C SER A 393 31.09 -26.28 13.40
N ASP A 394 30.09 -25.42 13.56
CA ASP A 394 29.09 -25.21 12.49
C ASP A 394 29.17 -23.82 11.85
N SER A 395 29.46 -23.72 10.55
CA SER A 395 29.57 -22.41 9.89
C SER A 395 28.31 -21.53 10.06
N LEU A 396 28.50 -20.23 10.30
CA LEU A 396 27.40 -19.28 10.49
C LEU A 396 26.73 -18.97 9.14
N TYR A 397 25.56 -19.57 8.91
CA TYR A 397 24.67 -19.22 7.80
C TYR A 397 23.46 -18.47 8.34
N ILE A 398 23.17 -17.32 7.73
CA ILE A 398 22.02 -16.52 8.07
C ILE A 398 21.25 -16.22 6.78
N THR A 399 20.04 -16.78 6.69
CA THR A 399 19.13 -16.53 5.58
C THR A 399 18.22 -15.36 5.91
N PHE A 400 18.19 -14.36 5.05
CA PHE A 400 17.25 -13.25 5.13
C PHE A 400 16.16 -13.47 4.09
N PRO A 401 14.93 -13.86 4.49
CA PRO A 401 13.81 -13.75 3.59
C PRO A 401 13.57 -12.25 3.33
N THR A 402 13.78 -11.80 2.10
CA THR A 402 13.34 -10.48 1.70
C THR A 402 11.84 -10.55 1.47
N THR A 403 11.06 -9.73 2.17
CA THR A 403 9.78 -9.29 1.60
C THR A 403 10.14 -8.33 0.49
N VAL A 404 10.45 -8.85 -0.70
CA VAL A 404 10.12 -8.09 -1.90
C VAL A 404 8.61 -7.89 -1.77
N ASN A 405 8.17 -6.63 -1.61
CA ASN A 405 6.78 -6.31 -1.93
C ASN A 405 6.67 -6.62 -3.42
N VAL A 406 6.32 -7.87 -3.73
CA VAL A 406 5.89 -8.27 -5.06
C VAL A 406 4.66 -7.44 -5.30
N PHE A 407 4.86 -6.38 -6.08
CA PHE A 407 3.79 -5.64 -6.71
C PHE A 407 2.80 -6.63 -7.28
N GLU A 408 1.52 -6.30 -7.12
CA GLU A 408 0.37 -6.92 -7.77
C GLU A 408 0.76 -7.71 -9.02
N THR A 409 0.90 -9.01 -8.84
CA THR A 409 0.51 -9.94 -9.89
C THR A 409 -0.58 -10.78 -9.27
N ASN A 410 -1.83 -10.41 -9.60
CA ASN A 410 -2.96 -11.32 -9.52
C ASN A 410 -2.60 -12.58 -10.30
N ARG A 411 -2.04 -13.57 -9.61
CA ARG A 411 -1.97 -14.97 -10.01
C ARG A 411 -1.95 -15.83 -8.75
N SER A 412 -2.65 -16.96 -8.82
CA SER A 412 -2.43 -18.10 -7.94
C SER A 412 -0.96 -18.51 -8.11
N GLU A 413 -0.10 -18.05 -7.21
CA GLU A 413 1.34 -18.33 -7.24
C GLU A 413 1.61 -19.61 -6.45
N TYR A 414 2.02 -20.65 -7.16
CA TYR A 414 2.62 -21.84 -6.58
C TYR A 414 4.14 -21.64 -6.52
N VAL A 415 4.74 -21.85 -5.34
CA VAL A 415 6.19 -21.71 -5.17
C VAL A 415 6.74 -23.04 -4.64
N VAL A 416 7.76 -23.58 -5.30
CA VAL A 416 8.47 -24.79 -4.86
C VAL A 416 9.81 -24.40 -4.22
N LYS A 417 10.07 -24.85 -2.99
CA LYS A 417 11.32 -24.59 -2.25
C LYS A 417 11.92 -25.87 -1.69
N GLU A 418 13.25 -25.88 -1.50
CA GLU A 418 13.95 -26.94 -0.76
C GLU A 418 13.62 -26.85 0.75
N GLY A 419 13.51 -27.99 1.42
CA GLY A 419 13.42 -28.06 2.87
C GLY A 419 14.53 -28.92 3.46
N GLU A 420 15.19 -28.42 4.51
CA GLU A 420 16.11 -29.22 5.34
C GLU A 420 15.41 -29.55 6.67
N ASN A 421 15.37 -30.83 7.05
CA ASN A 421 14.91 -31.24 8.37
C ASN A 421 16.08 -31.21 9.37
N GLN A 422 15.89 -30.50 10.49
CA GLN A 422 16.68 -30.67 11.71
C GLN A 422 15.86 -31.51 12.70
N GLU A 423 15.83 -32.83 12.52
CA GLU A 423 15.66 -33.85 13.57
C GLU A 423 15.74 -35.26 12.96
N GLU A 424 16.11 -36.22 13.79
CA GLU A 424 16.91 -37.43 13.51
C GLU A 424 16.42 -38.43 12.42
N ASN A 425 17.40 -38.95 11.67
CA ASN A 425 17.52 -40.32 11.13
C ASN A 425 16.56 -40.86 10.04
N ASN A 426 15.96 -40.03 9.19
CA ASN A 426 15.51 -40.50 7.87
C ASN A 426 15.87 -39.48 6.77
N GLN A 427 16.92 -39.78 6.00
CA GLN A 427 17.25 -39.09 4.75
C GLN A 427 16.17 -39.41 3.70
N ASN A 428 15.11 -38.61 3.67
CA ASN A 428 14.22 -38.52 2.52
C ASN A 428 14.38 -37.12 1.94
N ASP A 429 14.77 -37.01 0.68
CA ASP A 429 14.79 -35.74 -0.04
C ASP A 429 13.34 -35.29 -0.26
N PHE A 430 13.00 -34.04 0.06
CA PHE A 430 11.65 -33.51 -0.13
C PHE A 430 11.64 -32.08 -0.71
N PHE A 431 10.62 -31.79 -1.51
CA PHE A 431 10.31 -30.46 -2.01
C PHE A 431 9.09 -29.90 -1.28
N ILE A 432 9.05 -28.61 -1.00
CA ILE A 432 7.88 -27.98 -0.41
C ILE A 432 7.12 -27.26 -1.51
N ILE A 433 5.85 -27.62 -1.71
CA ILE A 433 4.92 -26.93 -2.60
C ILE A 433 4.06 -26.00 -1.74
N GLU A 434 4.06 -24.70 -2.03
CA GLU A 434 3.29 -23.70 -1.30
C GLU A 434 2.23 -23.05 -2.20
N GLY A 435 1.04 -22.77 -1.65
CA GLY A 435 -0.06 -22.13 -2.35
C GLY A 435 -0.95 -21.29 -1.42
N LYS A 436 -1.90 -20.53 -1.98
CA LYS A 436 -2.89 -19.76 -1.20
C LYS A 436 -4.23 -20.48 -1.17
N TYR A 437 -4.96 -20.35 -0.06
CA TYR A 437 -6.33 -20.86 0.03
C TYR A 437 -7.30 -19.90 -0.69
N PRO A 438 -8.22 -20.43 -1.52
CA PRO A 438 -9.43 -19.71 -1.90
C PRO A 438 -10.30 -19.39 -0.66
N VAL A 439 -11.22 -18.43 -0.82
CA VAL A 439 -12.16 -18.04 0.25
C VAL A 439 -13.14 -19.20 0.49
N LYS A 440 -13.54 -19.45 1.75
CA LYS A 440 -14.52 -20.50 2.16
C LYS A 440 -14.15 -21.98 1.95
N ILE A 441 -12.88 -22.30 1.72
CA ILE A 441 -12.42 -23.69 1.67
C ILE A 441 -12.33 -24.30 3.08
N ALA A 442 -12.76 -25.55 3.24
CA ALA A 442 -12.64 -26.34 4.46
C ALA A 442 -11.42 -27.26 4.43
N LYS A 443 -11.11 -27.84 3.27
CA LYS A 443 -10.01 -28.79 3.10
C LYS A 443 -9.44 -28.79 1.69
N THR A 444 -8.18 -29.20 1.58
CA THR A 444 -7.44 -29.33 0.32
C THR A 444 -6.99 -30.77 0.14
N LYS A 445 -7.15 -31.32 -1.06
CA LYS A 445 -6.62 -32.63 -1.45
C LYS A 445 -5.55 -32.48 -2.52
N ILE A 446 -4.51 -33.28 -2.43
CA ILE A 446 -3.37 -33.23 -3.36
C ILE A 446 -3.20 -34.59 -4.00
N PHE A 447 -2.99 -34.59 -5.32
CA PHE A 447 -2.80 -35.74 -6.18
C PHE A 447 -1.54 -35.58 -7.01
N ILE A 448 -0.91 -36.70 -7.37
CA ILE A 448 0.17 -36.75 -8.37
C ILE A 448 -0.13 -37.86 -9.35
N ASP A 449 -0.09 -37.57 -10.65
CA ASP A 449 -0.45 -38.50 -11.74
C ASP A 449 -1.74 -39.27 -11.43
N ASP A 450 -2.75 -38.53 -10.95
CA ASP A 450 -4.05 -39.02 -10.47
C ASP A 450 -4.06 -39.91 -9.22
N GLU A 451 -2.90 -40.19 -8.60
CA GLU A 451 -2.82 -40.88 -7.31
C GLU A 451 -3.04 -39.91 -6.15
N PHE A 452 -4.00 -40.23 -5.27
CA PHE A 452 -4.25 -39.45 -4.06
C PHE A 452 -3.09 -39.56 -3.07
N LEU A 453 -2.56 -38.42 -2.65
CA LEU A 453 -1.43 -38.35 -1.74
C LEU A 453 -1.84 -37.99 -0.31
N ARG A 454 -2.59 -36.90 -0.16
CA ARG A 454 -2.92 -36.37 1.17
C ARG A 454 -4.10 -35.40 1.12
N GLU A 455 -4.78 -35.29 2.26
CA GLU A 455 -5.78 -34.27 2.58
C GLU A 455 -5.26 -33.41 3.75
N GLU A 456 -5.45 -32.10 3.67
CA GLU A 456 -5.16 -31.14 4.74
C GLU A 456 -6.40 -30.27 5.03
N ASP A 457 -6.78 -30.20 6.30
CA ASP A 457 -7.85 -29.31 6.76
C ASP A 457 -7.33 -27.87 6.84
N LYS A 458 -8.17 -26.89 6.49
CA LYS A 458 -7.84 -25.47 6.61
C LYS A 458 -7.94 -25.05 8.08
N PRO A 459 -6.84 -24.66 8.74
CA PRO A 459 -6.91 -24.09 10.09
C PRO A 459 -7.68 -22.77 10.08
N GLU A 460 -8.48 -22.52 11.11
CA GLU A 460 -9.06 -21.20 11.35
C GLU A 460 -7.93 -20.15 11.34
N MET A 461 -8.02 -19.16 10.45
CA MET A 461 -7.04 -18.08 10.19
C MET A 461 -5.90 -18.36 9.19
N ALA A 462 -5.78 -19.54 8.58
CA ALA A 462 -4.75 -19.78 7.56
C ALA A 462 -5.08 -19.15 6.20
N ARG A 463 -4.14 -18.36 5.65
CA ARG A 463 -4.24 -17.70 4.32
C ARG A 463 -3.44 -18.42 3.22
N SER A 464 -2.62 -19.39 3.58
CA SER A 464 -1.77 -20.18 2.69
C SER A 464 -1.59 -21.60 3.22
N TRP A 465 -1.21 -22.52 2.34
CA TRP A 465 -0.85 -23.89 2.64
C TRP A 465 0.53 -24.22 2.09
N SER A 466 1.21 -25.18 2.72
CA SER A 466 2.50 -25.68 2.27
C SER A 466 2.60 -27.17 2.55
N PHE A 467 3.08 -27.92 1.56
CA PHE A 467 3.15 -29.37 1.65
C PHE A 467 4.54 -29.89 1.25
N PRO A 468 5.23 -30.63 2.14
CA PRO A 468 6.47 -31.31 1.80
C PRO A 468 6.18 -32.61 1.03
N LEU A 469 6.57 -32.63 -0.24
CA LEU A 469 6.58 -33.80 -1.11
C LEU A 469 7.91 -34.55 -0.99
N ALA A 470 7.89 -35.71 -0.33
CA ALA A 470 9.04 -36.61 -0.31
C ALA A 470 9.22 -37.33 -1.66
N LEU A 471 10.42 -37.28 -2.23
CA LEU A 471 10.82 -38.12 -3.35
C LEU A 471 10.85 -39.59 -2.88
N LYS A 472 9.75 -40.31 -3.11
CA LYS A 472 9.75 -41.78 -2.97
C LYS A 472 10.50 -42.39 -4.15
N ASP A 473 11.01 -43.61 -3.97
CA ASP A 473 11.76 -44.38 -4.99
C ASP A 473 10.98 -44.67 -6.31
N ASN A 474 9.75 -44.16 -6.46
CA ASN A 474 8.85 -44.37 -7.61
C ASN A 474 8.77 -43.17 -8.58
N PHE A 475 9.45 -42.04 -8.31
CA PHE A 475 9.53 -40.96 -9.29
C PHE A 475 10.52 -41.34 -10.40
N ASN A 476 10.00 -41.87 -11.50
CA ASN A 476 10.77 -42.19 -12.70
C ASN A 476 11.01 -40.93 -13.55
N ASP A 477 12.01 -40.95 -14.40
CA ASP A 477 12.34 -39.88 -15.35
C ASP A 477 11.12 -39.55 -16.23
N GLY A 478 10.64 -38.29 -16.22
CA GLY A 478 9.41 -37.93 -16.94
C GLY A 478 8.72 -36.65 -16.45
N THR A 479 7.60 -36.32 -17.11
CA THR A 479 6.67 -35.28 -16.66
C THR A 479 5.66 -35.90 -15.72
N HIS A 480 5.51 -35.31 -14.53
CA HIS A 480 4.50 -35.67 -13.55
C HIS A 480 3.51 -34.52 -13.38
N GLU A 481 2.22 -34.80 -13.26
CA GLU A 481 1.20 -33.79 -13.02
C GLU A 481 0.79 -33.78 -11.54
N ILE A 482 0.87 -32.62 -10.91
CA ILE A 482 0.42 -32.41 -9.54
C ILE A 482 -0.91 -31.69 -9.60
N ARG A 483 -1.99 -32.34 -9.14
CA ARG A 483 -3.33 -31.76 -9.06
C ARG A 483 -3.67 -31.42 -7.61
N VAL A 484 -4.29 -30.27 -7.41
CA VAL A 484 -4.75 -29.78 -6.11
C VAL A 484 -6.23 -29.45 -6.20
N GLU A 485 -7.01 -30.02 -5.30
CA GLU A 485 -8.45 -29.82 -5.20
C GLU A 485 -8.80 -29.10 -3.90
N PHE A 486 -9.70 -28.12 -3.98
CA PHE A 486 -10.19 -27.35 -2.84
C PHE A 486 -11.67 -27.62 -2.61
N TRP A 487 -12.02 -28.03 -1.39
CA TRP A 487 -13.38 -28.45 -1.03
C TRP A 487 -13.95 -27.51 0.05
N ASN A 488 -15.21 -27.10 -0.09
CA ASN A 488 -15.90 -26.24 0.88
C ASN A 488 -16.39 -26.99 2.12
N PHE A 489 -16.98 -26.25 3.07
CA PHE A 489 -17.51 -26.79 4.33
C PHE A 489 -18.74 -27.68 4.16
N ASP A 490 -19.42 -27.60 3.02
CA ASP A 490 -20.56 -28.47 2.67
C ASP A 490 -20.10 -29.79 2.02
N GLY A 491 -18.79 -29.95 1.78
CA GLY A 491 -18.21 -31.15 1.20
C GLY A 491 -18.27 -31.20 -0.33
N GLU A 492 -18.44 -30.06 -0.99
CA GLU A 492 -18.43 -29.92 -2.44
C GLU A 492 -17.07 -29.41 -2.95
N LEU A 493 -16.66 -29.84 -4.14
CA LEU A 493 -15.45 -29.39 -4.81
C LEU A 493 -15.68 -27.99 -5.39
N GLU A 494 -14.94 -27.00 -4.90
CA GLU A 494 -15.05 -25.59 -5.32
C GLU A 494 -14.09 -25.25 -6.47
N GLN A 495 -12.86 -25.75 -6.40
CA GLN A 495 -11.81 -25.41 -7.36
C GLN A 495 -10.80 -26.56 -7.49
N GLU A 496 -10.28 -26.72 -8.71
CA GLU A 496 -9.23 -27.67 -9.05
C GLU A 496 -8.15 -26.96 -9.88
N ASP A 497 -6.89 -27.11 -9.47
CA ASP A 497 -5.72 -26.57 -10.16
C ASP A 497 -4.70 -27.70 -10.42
N ALA A 498 -3.94 -27.62 -11.53
CA ALA A 498 -2.92 -28.62 -11.87
C ALA A 498 -1.61 -27.98 -12.36
N ILE A 499 -0.48 -28.63 -12.06
CA ILE A 499 0.87 -28.18 -12.41
C ILE A 499 1.68 -29.37 -12.90
N SER A 500 2.28 -29.27 -14.09
CA SER A 500 3.21 -30.28 -14.60
C SER A 500 4.66 -29.99 -14.19
N VAL A 501 5.34 -31.00 -13.67
CA VAL A 501 6.73 -30.97 -13.19
C VAL A 501 7.55 -31.97 -14.00
N TYR A 502 8.64 -31.53 -14.65
CA TYR A 502 9.51 -32.42 -15.43
C TYR A 502 10.80 -32.76 -14.68
N LEU A 503 11.06 -34.06 -14.52
CA LEU A 503 12.24 -34.64 -13.88
C LEU A 503 13.12 -35.35 -14.93
N LYS A 504 14.41 -34.97 -15.04
CA LYS A 504 15.35 -35.62 -15.98
C LYS A 504 16.76 -35.85 -15.38
N PRO A 505 17.44 -36.97 -15.72
CA PRO A 505 18.86 -37.19 -15.44
C PRO A 505 19.79 -36.28 -16.27
N LEU A 506 20.81 -35.72 -15.63
CA LEU A 506 21.86 -34.92 -16.28
C LEU A 506 22.92 -35.82 -16.94
N ALA A 507 23.11 -35.68 -18.25
CA ALA A 507 24.29 -36.21 -18.94
C ALA A 507 25.54 -35.36 -18.61
N GLN A 508 26.70 -36.00 -18.51
CA GLN A 508 27.89 -35.48 -17.81
C GLN A 508 28.63 -34.29 -18.43
N GLU A 509 28.23 -33.75 -19.60
CA GLU A 509 28.96 -32.65 -20.23
C GLU A 509 28.01 -31.64 -20.88
N GLU A 510 27.61 -30.61 -20.15
CA GLU A 510 27.21 -29.31 -20.72
C GLU A 510 27.41 -28.19 -19.68
N LYS A 511 28.41 -27.34 -19.94
CA LYS A 511 28.64 -26.06 -19.27
C LYS A 511 27.97 -24.98 -20.12
N ASP A 512 27.33 -24.03 -19.44
CA ASP A 512 26.53 -22.91 -19.95
C ASP A 512 25.16 -23.25 -20.53
N VAL A 513 24.10 -22.91 -19.79
CA VAL A 513 23.02 -21.98 -20.20
C VAL A 513 22.26 -21.52 -18.93
N ASN A 514 22.02 -20.21 -18.83
CA ASN A 514 21.24 -19.55 -17.78
C ASN A 514 19.80 -20.08 -17.72
N GLN A 515 19.50 -20.91 -16.72
CA GLN A 515 18.23 -21.08 -15.98
C GLN A 515 18.33 -22.41 -15.21
N LYS A 516 18.79 -22.38 -13.95
CA LYS A 516 18.78 -23.55 -13.07
C LYS A 516 18.36 -23.11 -11.66
N TYR A 517 17.34 -23.77 -11.12
CA TYR A 517 17.18 -23.96 -9.67
C TYR A 517 17.76 -25.34 -9.32
N GLU A 518 18.17 -25.50 -8.08
CA GLU A 518 19.32 -26.26 -7.54
C GLU A 518 19.49 -27.76 -7.93
N ILE A 519 20.73 -28.27 -7.78
CA ILE A 519 21.24 -29.59 -8.20
C ILE A 519 21.54 -30.45 -6.96
N ARG A 520 21.04 -31.70 -6.82
CA ARG A 520 21.64 -32.78 -5.99
C ARG A 520 21.33 -34.23 -6.48
N GLU A 521 22.08 -35.19 -5.94
CA GLU A 521 22.14 -36.62 -6.29
C GLU A 521 21.04 -37.45 -5.62
N ASN A 522 20.41 -38.38 -6.35
CA ASN A 522 19.47 -39.37 -5.77
C ASN A 522 20.22 -40.44 -4.94
N LYS A 523 19.49 -41.33 -4.24
CA LYS A 523 20.05 -42.43 -3.43
C LYS A 523 20.93 -43.43 -4.21
N LYS A 524 20.96 -43.37 -5.54
CA LYS A 524 21.84 -44.15 -6.43
C LYS A 524 23.02 -43.35 -7.00
N GLY A 525 23.17 -42.07 -6.63
CA GLY A 525 24.27 -41.20 -7.06
C GLY A 525 24.04 -40.45 -8.38
N GLU A 526 22.81 -40.43 -8.91
CA GLU A 526 22.48 -39.78 -10.19
C GLU A 526 22.01 -38.34 -9.97
N LYS A 527 22.50 -37.39 -10.77
CA LYS A 527 22.13 -35.96 -10.68
C LYS A 527 20.89 -35.68 -11.52
N LEU A 528 19.83 -35.17 -10.88
CA LEU A 528 18.58 -34.81 -11.56
C LEU A 528 18.45 -33.28 -11.70
N GLN A 529 17.85 -32.82 -12.80
CA GLN A 529 17.51 -31.42 -13.05
C GLN A 529 15.99 -31.24 -13.06
N LEU A 530 15.51 -30.26 -12.30
CA LEU A 530 14.10 -29.85 -12.26
C LEU A 530 13.86 -28.69 -13.21
N THR A 531 12.89 -28.85 -14.12
CA THR A 531 12.42 -27.76 -14.98
C THR A 531 10.91 -27.66 -14.86
N LEU A 532 10.41 -26.52 -14.36
CA LEU A 532 8.99 -26.19 -14.39
C LEU A 532 8.58 -25.96 -15.86
N VAL A 533 7.74 -26.83 -16.39
CA VAL A 533 7.19 -26.69 -17.75
C VAL A 533 5.75 -26.21 -17.60
N THR A 534 5.53 -24.91 -17.70
CA THR A 534 4.17 -24.36 -17.76
C THR A 534 3.59 -24.64 -19.15
N SER A 535 2.45 -25.33 -19.22
CA SER A 535 1.80 -25.60 -20.50
C SER A 535 1.07 -24.35 -21.02
N ASP A 536 1.49 -23.94 -22.22
CA ASP A 536 0.80 -23.13 -23.22
C ASP A 536 0.49 -21.64 -22.97
N LYS A 537 1.54 -20.84 -23.30
CA LYS A 537 1.55 -19.59 -24.12
C LYS A 537 1.12 -18.24 -23.48
N PRO A 538 1.77 -17.12 -23.88
CA PRO A 538 3.21 -16.98 -24.13
C PRO A 538 3.80 -15.59 -23.71
N TYR A 539 5.13 -15.55 -23.66
CA TYR A 539 6.04 -14.38 -23.78
C TYR A 539 6.22 -13.39 -22.60
N TYR A 540 7.53 -13.16 -22.35
CA TYR A 540 8.21 -12.10 -21.59
C TYR A 540 8.61 -12.36 -20.14
N TYR A 541 9.61 -13.22 -19.94
CA TYR A 541 10.49 -13.17 -18.75
C TYR A 541 11.97 -13.41 -19.10
N LYS A 542 12.46 -12.78 -20.18
CA LYS A 542 13.90 -12.71 -20.47
C LYS A 542 14.52 -11.34 -20.19
N GLU A 543 13.72 -10.29 -19.97
CA GLU A 543 14.24 -8.93 -19.70
C GLU A 543 14.25 -8.54 -18.22
N VAL A 544 13.34 -9.09 -17.39
CA VAL A 544 13.30 -8.76 -15.95
C VAL A 544 14.46 -9.40 -15.18
N ALA A 545 14.94 -10.57 -15.61
CA ALA A 545 16.10 -11.23 -15.01
C ALA A 545 17.43 -10.57 -15.39
N ASN A 546 17.51 -9.88 -16.53
CA ASN A 546 18.70 -9.13 -16.92
C ASN A 546 18.78 -7.77 -16.20
N TYR A 547 17.64 -7.12 -15.95
CA TYR A 547 17.62 -5.82 -15.26
C TYR A 547 18.08 -5.91 -13.79
N LEU A 548 17.90 -7.07 -13.14
CA LEU A 548 18.37 -7.30 -11.77
C LEU A 548 19.81 -7.83 -11.69
N LYS A 549 20.45 -8.10 -12.84
CA LYS A 549 21.81 -8.65 -12.91
C LYS A 549 22.89 -7.58 -13.10
N ASP A 550 22.52 -6.38 -13.56
CA ASP A 550 23.48 -5.34 -13.94
C ASP A 550 23.86 -4.38 -12.79
N ASP A 551 23.18 -4.39 -11.63
CA ASP A 551 23.46 -3.43 -10.54
C ASP A 551 24.16 -3.98 -9.29
N TYR A 552 24.34 -5.29 -9.17
CA TYR A 552 25.15 -5.87 -8.09
C TYR A 552 25.89 -7.11 -8.60
N GLY A 553 27.13 -6.90 -9.03
CA GLY A 553 28.04 -7.94 -9.54
C GLY A 553 28.41 -9.03 -8.53
#